data_AF-A0A2J4PKQ4-F1
#
_entry.id   AF-A0A2J4PKQ4-F1
#
_cell.length_a   1.000
_cell.length_b   1.000
_cell.length_c   1.000
_cell.angle_alpha   90.00
_cell.angle_beta   90.00
_cell.angle_gamma   90.00
#
_symmetry.space_group_name_H-M   'P 1'
#
loop_
_entity.id
_entity.type
_entity.pdbx_description
1 polymer ?
#
loop_
_entity_poly.entity_id
_entity_poly.type
_entity_poly.pdbx_seq_one_letter_code
_entity_poly.pdbx_strand_id
1 'polypeptide(L)' 'GEGSAREGQLVVLSQKGEALHLAASSNAKVLLMAGEPLQEPIVGYGPFVMNSKAQIAEAVRDFNSGRFGQI' A
#
# COMPACT_ATOMS: atom_id res chain seq x y z
N GLY A 1 -5.85 5.12 18.84
CA GLY A 1 -6.71 6.24 18.39
C GLY A 1 -8.09 5.69 18.15
N GLU A 2 -9.13 6.47 18.46
CA GLU A 2 -10.51 6.09 18.22
C GLU A 2 -10.93 6.55 16.82
N GLY A 3 -11.60 5.67 16.07
CA GLY A 3 -12.06 5.95 14.72
C GLY A 3 -13.32 5.14 14.42
N SER A 4 -14.28 5.77 13.73
CA SER A 4 -15.46 5.11 13.19
C SER A 4 -15.34 5.08 11.67
N ALA A 5 -15.72 3.96 11.06
CA ALA A 5 -15.78 3.82 9.61
C ALA A 5 -17.11 3.24 9.15
N ARG A 6 -17.49 3.62 7.93
CA ARG A 6 -18.58 3.04 7.14
C ARG A 6 -18.00 2.23 6.00
N GLU A 7 -18.87 1.59 5.23
CA GLU A 7 -18.48 0.85 4.02
C GLU A 7 -17.63 1.72 3.08
N GLY A 8 -16.53 1.14 2.57
CA GLY A 8 -15.60 1.81 1.66
C GLY A 8 -14.66 2.83 2.33
N GLN A 9 -14.67 2.96 3.65
CA GLN A 9 -13.78 3.89 4.36
C GLN A 9 -12.52 3.22 4.91
N LEU A 10 -11.43 3.97 4.91
CA LEU A 10 -10.15 3.59 5.50
C LEU A 10 -9.93 4.32 6.81
N VAL A 11 -9.56 3.59 7.85
CA VAL A 11 -9.07 4.15 9.12
C VAL A 11 -7.57 3.90 9.22
N VAL A 12 -6.79 4.95 9.37
CA VAL A 12 -5.35 4.86 9.62
C VAL A 12 -5.10 4.89 11.12
N LEU A 13 -4.56 3.79 11.65
CA LEU A 13 -4.21 3.66 13.06
C LEU A 13 -2.78 4.14 13.31
N SER A 14 -2.49 4.49 14.56
CA SER A 14 -1.10 4.78 14.97
C SER A 14 -0.27 3.50 14.90
N GLN A 15 1.00 3.65 14.54
CA GLN A 15 2.00 2.58 14.66
C GLN A 15 2.39 2.27 16.11
N LYS A 16 1.98 3.13 17.06
CA LYS A 16 2.20 2.90 18.49
C LYS A 16 1.04 2.12 19.07
N GLY A 17 1.35 1.08 19.83
CA GLY A 17 0.39 0.21 20.51
C GLY A 17 0.46 -1.23 20.01
N GLU A 18 -0.07 -2.15 20.81
CA GLU A 18 0.05 -3.60 20.57
C GLU A 18 -1.31 -4.27 20.31
N ALA A 19 -2.40 -3.55 20.60
CA ALA A 19 -3.75 -4.08 20.53
C ALA A 19 -4.73 -3.08 19.88
N LEU A 20 -5.77 -3.62 19.25
CA LEU A 20 -6.90 -2.91 18.67
C LEU A 20 -8.19 -3.54 19.20
N HIS A 21 -9.15 -2.69 19.56
CA HIS A 21 -10.53 -3.11 19.80
C HIS A 21 -11.40 -2.71 18.62
N LEU A 22 -12.12 -3.68 18.05
CA LEU A 22 -13.07 -3.46 16.96
C LEU A 22 -14.48 -3.80 17.46
N ALA A 23 -15.41 -2.88 17.26
CA ALA A 23 -16.83 -3.09 17.51
C ALA A 23 -17.62 -2.76 16.24
N ALA A 24 -18.58 -3.61 15.89
CA ALA A 24 -19.45 -3.41 14.74
C ALA A 24 -20.88 -3.17 15.23
N SER A 25 -21.52 -2.09 14.74
CA SER A 25 -22.92 -1.78 15.04
C SER A 25 -23.91 -2.56 14.15
N SER A 26 -23.41 -3.23 13.11
CA SER A 26 -24.16 -4.10 12.20
C SER A 26 -23.22 -5.16 11.60
N ASN A 27 -23.75 -6.10 10.81
CA ASN A 27 -22.93 -7.08 10.10
C ASN A 27 -21.90 -6.39 9.19
N ALA A 28 -20.62 -6.69 9.38
CA ALA A 28 -19.52 -6.05 8.67
C ALA A 28 -18.48 -7.06 8.19
N LYS A 29 -17.83 -6.75 7.07
CA LYS A 29 -16.59 -7.38 6.62
C LYS A 29 -15.50 -6.33 6.66
N VAL A 30 -14.40 -6.64 7.34
CA VAL A 30 -13.30 -5.69 7.57
C VAL A 30 -11.99 -6.34 7.14
N LEU A 31 -11.12 -5.55 6.51
CA LEU A 31 -9.75 -5.92 6.21
C LEU A 31 -8.82 -5.13 7.13
N LEU A 32 -8.03 -5.84 7.94
CA LEU A 32 -6.96 -5.26 8.74
C LEU A 32 -5.63 -5.50 8.01
N MET A 33 -4.91 -4.43 7.71
CA MET A 33 -3.58 -4.48 7.09
C MET A 33 -2.58 -3.82 8.04
N ALA A 34 -1.51 -4.54 8.35
CA ALA A 34 -0.40 -4.07 9.19
C ALA A 34 0.91 -4.63 8.64
N GLY A 35 2.00 -3.88 8.81
CA GLY A 35 3.33 -4.28 8.37
C GLY A 35 4.39 -3.32 8.90
N GLU A 36 5.63 -3.80 8.96
CA GLU A 36 6.76 -2.97 9.33
C GLU A 36 7.08 -1.97 8.19
N PRO A 37 7.34 -0.68 8.50
CA PRO A 37 7.76 0.27 7.49
C PRO A 37 9.07 -0.17 6.82
N LEU A 38 9.09 -0.20 5.49
CA LEU A 38 10.27 -0.54 4.70
C LEU A 38 11.43 0.46 4.90
N GLN A 39 11.13 1.69 5.34
CA GLN A 39 12.13 2.76 5.54
C GLN A 39 12.96 3.11 4.30
N GLU A 40 12.40 2.85 3.11
CA GLU A 40 13.03 3.18 1.83
C GLU A 40 12.23 4.27 1.09
N PRO A 41 12.87 5.06 0.20
CA PRO A 41 12.15 5.96 -0.68
C PRO A 41 11.19 5.18 -1.60
N ILE A 42 10.02 5.75 -1.83
CA ILE A 42 9.01 5.22 -2.75
C ILE A 42 8.85 6.23 -3.90
N VAL A 43 9.16 5.80 -5.12
CA VAL A 43 9.00 6.58 -6.35
C VAL A 43 8.11 5.79 -7.31
N GLY A 44 6.92 6.32 -7.61
CA GLY A 44 5.95 5.69 -8.51
C GLY A 44 5.80 6.44 -9.84
N TYR A 45 5.64 5.68 -10.93
CA TYR A 45 5.25 6.21 -12.25
C TYR A 45 4.45 5.16 -13.03
N GLY A 46 3.17 5.44 -13.27
CA GLY A 46 2.27 4.49 -13.93
C GLY A 46 2.22 3.15 -13.19
N PRO A 47 2.51 2.01 -13.84
CA PRO A 47 2.50 0.69 -13.22
C PRO A 47 3.77 0.34 -12.43
N PHE A 48 4.77 1.23 -12.37
CA PHE A 48 6.08 0.95 -11.78
C PHE A 48 6.27 1.68 -10.44
N VAL A 49 6.79 0.97 -9.45
CA VAL A 49 7.20 1.50 -8.13
C VAL A 49 8.63 1.05 -7.87
N MET A 50 9.54 1.99 -7.64
CA MET A 50 10.97 1.77 -7.37
C MET A 50 11.46 2.73 -6.29
N ASN A 51 12.74 2.64 -5.89
CA ASN A 51 13.32 3.53 -4.88
C ASN A 51 13.91 4.84 -5.46
N SER A 52 14.05 4.98 -6.79
CA SER A 52 14.65 6.16 -7.42
C SER A 52 14.10 6.45 -8.82
N LYS A 53 14.24 7.71 -9.26
CA LYS A 53 13.86 8.13 -10.63
C LYS A 53 14.66 7.40 -11.72
N ALA A 54 15.92 7.08 -11.44
CA ALA A 54 16.78 6.35 -12.38
C ALA A 54 16.27 4.93 -12.63
N GLN A 55 15.90 4.21 -11.56
CA GLN A 55 15.30 2.87 -11.65
C GLN A 55 13.93 2.90 -12.36
N ILE A 56 13.12 3.95 -12.15
CA ILE A 56 11.89 4.13 -12.93
C ILE A 56 12.19 4.26 -14.43
N ALA A 57 13.17 5.09 -14.81
CA ALA A 57 13.54 5.25 -16.21
C ALA A 57 14.06 3.95 -16.83
N GLU A 58 14.75 3.12 -16.05
CA GLU A 58 15.16 1.78 -16.45
C GLU A 58 13.97 0.85 -16.66
N ALA A 59 13.06 0.74 -15.69
CA ALA A 59 11.86 -0.10 -15.80
C ALA A 59 11.02 0.24 -17.04
N VAL A 60 10.86 1.53 -17.35
CA VAL A 60 10.16 1.98 -18.56
C VAL A 60 10.89 1.56 -19.84
N ARG A 61 12.23 1.68 -19.89
CA ARG A 61 13.02 1.22 -21.04
C ARG A 61 12.91 -0.29 -21.23
N ASP A 62 12.98 -1.05 -20.15
CA ASP A 62 12.87 -2.50 -20.17
C ASP A 62 11.50 -2.95 -20.67
N PHE A 63 10.44 -2.31 -20.19
CA PHE A 63 9.09 -2.57 -20.67
C PHE A 63 8.94 -2.25 -22.16
N ASN A 64 9.34 -1.06 -22.58
CA ASN A 64 9.24 -0.62 -23.98
C ASN A 64 10.10 -1.45 -24.95
N SER A 65 11.17 -2.09 -24.44
CA SER A 65 12.03 -2.98 -25.23
C SER A 65 11.61 -4.45 -25.17
N GLY A 66 10.48 -4.77 -24.56
CA GLY A 66 9.92 -6.13 -24.50
C GLY A 66 10.66 -7.07 -23.54
N ARG A 67 11.48 -6.54 -22.61
CA ARG A 67 12.22 -7.34 -21.62
C ARG A 67 11.38 -7.85 -20.45
N PHE A 68 10.10 -7.49 -20.40
CA PHE A 68 9.17 -7.85 -19.31
C PHE A 68 8.46 -9.19 -19.52
N GLY A 69 8.82 -9.92 -20.58
CA GLY A 69 8.16 -11.17 -20.97
C GLY A 69 6.96 -10.94 -21.90
N GLN A 70 6.39 -12.03 -22.38
CA GLN A 70 5.17 -12.07 -23.19
C GLN A 70 4.18 -13.03 -22.53
N ILE A 71 2.88 -12.75 -22.64
CA ILE A 71 1.79 -13.59 -22.11
C ILE A 71 1.46 -14.68 -23.13
#